data_AF-A0A521XZC6-F1
#
_entry.id   AF-A0A521XZC6-F1
#
_cell.length_a   1.000
_cell.length_b   1.000
_cell.length_c   1.000
_cell.angle_alpha   90.00
_cell.angle_beta   90.00
_cell.angle_gamma   90.00
#
_symmetry.space_group_name_H-M   'P 1'
#
loop_
_entity.id
_entity.type
_entity.pdbx_description
1 polymer ?
#
loop_
_entity_poly.entity_id
_entity_poly.type
_entity_poly.pdbx_seq_one_letter_code
_entity_poly.pdbx_strand_id
1 'polypeptide(L)' 'MAGSSVANSSSILNLSRRQTVLLQEIILAGGEMSQALIRLDDQFCLPGQTVKPAQRWLWLMMQFAKSLL' A
#
# COMPACT_ATOMS: atom_id res chain seq x y z
N MET A 1 7.18 21.75 5.02
CA MET A 1 7.88 21.02 3.93
C MET A 1 8.30 19.67 4.47
N ALA A 2 7.44 18.65 4.38
CA ALA A 2 7.70 17.30 4.87
C ALA A 2 7.75 16.37 3.66
N GLY A 3 8.93 16.29 3.04
CA GLY A 3 9.08 15.62 1.74
C GLY A 3 10.48 15.05 1.52
N SER A 4 11.11 14.46 2.54
CA SER A 4 12.41 13.83 2.35
C SER A 4 12.76 12.66 3.28
N SER A 5 11.79 11.97 3.89
CA SER A 5 12.13 10.83 4.77
C SER A 5 12.16 9.46 4.07
N VAL A 6 11.79 9.38 2.78
CA VAL A 6 11.74 8.10 2.05
C VAL A 6 12.96 7.89 1.13
N ALA A 7 13.79 8.92 0.94
CA ALA A 7 14.91 8.85 0.00
C ALA A 7 16.18 8.13 0.52
N ASN A 8 16.29 7.92 1.85
CA ASN A 8 17.50 7.33 2.46
C ASN A 8 17.47 5.81 2.65
N SER A 9 16.39 5.12 2.23
CA SER A 9 16.27 3.65 2.36
C SER A 9 16.46 2.91 1.02
N SER A 10 17.09 3.55 0.03
CA SER A 10 17.28 3.00 -1.32
C SER A 10 18.43 1.99 -1.44
N SER A 11 19.20 1.72 -0.39
CA SER A 11 20.35 0.80 -0.43
C SER A 11 20.06 -0.64 0.00
N ILE A 12 18.87 -0.95 0.53
CA ILE A 12 18.58 -2.29 1.10
C ILE A 12 17.85 -3.19 0.09
N LEU A 13 17.06 -2.61 -0.81
CA LEU A 13 16.31 -3.34 -1.83
C LEU A 13 16.73 -2.76 -3.18
N ASN A 14 17.58 -3.47 -3.93
CA ASN A 14 17.97 -3.11 -5.31
C ASN A 14 16.75 -3.19 -6.25
N LEU A 15 15.79 -2.29 -6.08
CA LEU A 15 14.55 -2.24 -6.85
C LEU A 15 14.72 -1.32 -8.06
N SER A 16 14.21 -1.78 -9.20
CA SER A 16 14.02 -0.92 -10.37
C SER A 16 13.07 0.23 -10.05
N ARG A 17 13.16 1.32 -10.81
CA ARG A 17 12.24 2.48 -10.69
C ARG A 17 10.76 2.05 -10.68
N ARG A 18 10.39 1.06 -11.50
CA ARG A 18 9.03 0.52 -11.58
C ARG A 18 8.62 -0.21 -10.31
N GLN A 19 9.50 -1.05 -9.76
CA GLN A 19 9.27 -1.75 -8.49
C GLN A 19 9.14 -0.76 -7.33
N THR A 20 9.98 0.28 -7.28
CA THR A 20 9.90 1.32 -6.25
C THR A 20 8.57 2.07 -6.27
N VAL A 21 8.06 2.42 -7.46
CA VAL A 21 6.75 3.07 -7.61
C VAL A 21 5.63 2.14 -7.14
N LEU A 22 5.64 0.87 -7.58
CA LEU A 22 4.65 -0.12 -7.12
C LEU A 22 4.69 -0.32 -5.60
N LEU A 23 5.88 -0.36 -5.00
CA LEU A 23 6.03 -0.48 -3.55
C LEU A 23 5.47 0.74 -2.81
N GLN A 24 5.69 1.95 -3.33
CA GLN A 24 5.10 3.17 -2.77
C GLN A 24 3.57 3.14 -2.85
N GLU A 25 3.00 2.70 -3.97
CA GLU A 25 1.55 2.55 -4.13
C GLU A 25 0.97 1.50 -3.17
N ILE A 26 1.67 0.39 -2.95
CA ILE A 26 1.30 -0.64 -1.96
C ILE A 26 1.23 -0.04 -0.55
N ILE A 27 2.24 0.74 -0.15
CA ILE A 27 2.29 1.34 1.19
C ILE A 27 1.11 2.31 1.39
N LEU A 28 0.82 3.15 0.39
CA LEU A 28 -0.30 4.09 0.44
C LEU A 28 -1.65 3.36 0.51
N ALA A 29 -1.88 2.38 -0.36
CA ALA A 29 -3.12 1.59 -0.36
C ALA A 29 -3.28 0.77 0.94
N GLY A 30 -2.18 0.29 1.52
CA GLY A 30 -2.18 -0.41 2.80
C GLY A 30 -2.57 0.51 3.97
N GLY A 31 -2.11 1.76 3.94
CA GLY A 31 -2.54 2.79 4.89
C GLY A 31 -4.04 3.11 4.77
N GLU A 32 -4.56 3.27 3.54
CA GLU A 32 -6.00 3.47 3.29
C GLU A 32 -6.83 2.29 3.82
N MET A 33 -6.39 1.06 3.57
CA MET A 33 -7.04 -0.16 4.06
C MET A 33 -7.03 -0.23 5.59
N SER A 34 -5.88 0.04 6.23
CA SER A 34 -5.75 0.05 7.68
C SER A 34 -6.71 1.05 8.33
N GLN A 35 -6.78 2.28 7.81
CA GLN A 35 -7.72 3.29 8.31
C GLN A 35 -9.19 2.87 8.10
N ALA A 36 -9.51 2.24 6.97
CA ALA A 36 -10.86 1.74 6.72
C ALA A 36 -11.23 0.63 7.69
N LEU A 37 -10.30 -0.26 8.05
CA LEU A 37 -10.49 -1.32 9.03
C LEU A 37 -10.67 -0.76 10.45
N ILE A 38 -9.85 0.20 10.87
CA ILE A 38 -10.00 0.88 12.17
C ILE A 38 -11.38 1.52 12.29
N ARG A 39 -11.83 2.24 11.24
CA ARG A 39 -13.18 2.83 11.23
C ARG A 39 -14.28 1.78 11.28
N LEU A 40 -14.07 0.61 10.69
CA LEU A 40 -15.05 -0.46 10.72
C LEU A 40 -15.17 -1.09 12.11
N ASP A 41 -14.04 -1.24 12.80
CA ASP A 41 -13.98 -1.69 14.20
C ASP A 41 -14.62 -0.67 15.16
N ASP A 42 -14.33 0.62 14.97
CA ASP A 42 -14.86 1.71 15.80
C ASP A 42 -16.36 2.00 15.57
N GLN A 43 -16.88 1.81 14.35
CA GLN A 43 -18.21 2.30 13.96
C GLN A 43 -19.18 1.22 13.47
N PHE A 44 -18.84 -0.08 13.55
CA PHE A 44 -19.65 -1.18 13.00
C PHE A 44 -20.19 -0.90 11.59
N CYS A 45 -19.38 -0.25 10.75
CA CYS A 45 -19.79 0.18 9.43
C CYS A 45 -19.94 -1.01 8.47
N LEU A 46 -20.79 -0.86 7.44
CA LEU A 46 -21.05 -1.90 6.45
C LEU A 46 -19.74 -2.37 5.77
N PRO A 47 -19.49 -3.68 5.66
CA PRO A 47 -18.24 -4.26 5.12
C PRO A 47 -17.93 -3.85 3.67
N GLY A 48 -18.92 -3.33 2.93
CA GLY A 48 -18.70 -2.84 1.55
C GLY A 48 -17.68 -1.70 1.44
N GLN A 49 -17.46 -0.92 2.49
CA GLN A 49 -16.49 0.19 2.47
C GLN A 49 -15.03 -0.27 2.63
N THR A 50 -14.78 -1.39 3.30
CA THR A 50 -13.42 -1.96 3.50
C THR A 50 -13.01 -2.93 2.40
N VAL A 51 -13.97 -3.54 1.69
CA VAL A 51 -13.70 -4.47 0.59
C VAL A 51 -12.94 -3.80 -0.57
N LYS A 52 -13.29 -2.55 -0.92
CA LYS A 52 -12.64 -1.83 -2.03
C LYS A 52 -11.16 -1.50 -1.75
N PRO A 53 -10.79 -0.90 -0.60
CA PRO A 53 -9.39 -0.71 -0.21
C PRO A 53 -8.60 -2.03 -0.18
N ALA A 54 -9.19 -3.09 0.38
CA ALA A 54 -8.54 -4.39 0.47
C ALA A 54 -8.25 -5.02 -0.91
N GLN A 55 -9.22 -4.95 -1.84
CA GLN A 55 -9.03 -5.42 -3.21
C GLN A 55 -7.92 -4.63 -3.94
N ARG A 56 -7.91 -3.31 -3.78
CA ARG A 56 -6.88 -2.44 -4.38
C ARG A 56 -5.49 -2.79 -3.86
N TRP A 57 -5.34 -2.96 -2.55
CA TRP A 57 -4.06 -3.33 -1.93
C TRP A 57 -3.59 -4.71 -2.42
N LEU A 58 -4.48 -5.70 -2.44
CA LEU A 58 -4.17 -7.05 -2.92
C LEU A 58 -3.72 -7.06 -4.38
N TRP A 59 -4.39 -6.30 -5.25
CA TRP A 59 -4.01 -6.19 -6.66
C TRP A 59 -2.60 -5.62 -6.83
N LEU A 60 -2.27 -4.55 -6.11
CA LEU A 60 -0.94 -3.94 -6.14
C LEU A 60 0.15 -4.90 -5.64
N MET A 61 -0.12 -5.64 -4.57
CA MET A 61 0.78 -6.69 -4.06
C MET A 61 1.06 -7.77 -5.11
N MET A 62 0.03 -8.21 -5.85
CA MET A 62 0.22 -9.16 -6.95
C MET A 62 1.05 -8.59 -8.10
N GLN A 63 0.85 -7.32 -8.48
CA GLN A 63 1.64 -6.68 -9.53
C GLN A 63 3.11 -6.54 -9.13
N PHE A 64 3.36 -6.20 -7.88
CA PHE A 64 4.73 -6.13 -7.36
C PHE A 64 5.39 -7.51 -7.32
N ALA A 65 4.68 -8.55 -6.85
CA ALA A 65 5.19 -9.93 -6.86
C ALA A 65 5.55 -10.39 -8.28
N LYS A 66 4.70 -10.12 -9.27
CA LYS A 66 4.98 -10.41 -10.68
C LYS A 66 6.19 -9.65 -11.22
N SER A 67 6.47 -8.46 -10.70
CA SER A 67 7.61 -7.65 -11.13
C SER A 67 8.95 -8.12 -10.54
N LEU A 68 8.93 -9.03 -9.55
CA LEU A 68 10.12 -9.60 -8.93
C LEU A 68 10.55 -10.95 -9.53
N LEU A 69 9.67 -11.58 -10.33
CA LEU A 69 9.92 -12.82 -11.08
C LEU A 69 10.48 -12.49 -12.47
#